data_AF-A0A5C5FWF2-F1
#
_entry.id   AF-A0A5C5FWF2-F1
#
_cell.length_a   1.000
_cell.length_b   1.000
_cell.length_c   1.000
_cell.angle_alpha   90.00
_cell.angle_beta   90.00
_cell.angle_gamma   90.00
#
_symmetry.space_group_name_H-M   'P 1'
#
loop_
_entity.id
_entity.type
_entity.pdbx_description
1 polymer ?
#
loop_
_entity_poly.entity_id
_entity_poly.type
_entity_poly.pdbx_seq_one_letter_code
_entity_poly.pdbx_strand_id
1 'polypeptide(L)'
;MLPSLALAALCVALVPSSLALPVAGPATLDLANWRSLPPSLTLYDSTLPTHPDQHVRIAAPPPPPPVKRAPATVIRNPKYVPNPKAPGFSSSLAAAKSSSTTTTTRSTTTTMSTITTTTTTSAAKPTSTVYKGGWATFYYQGGNPGHCGWWKQDTDYIVALPTKTYANGAHCGKYVRVTRVSSGESVVAMVADSCPSCVNNESIDMSYVAFTSIATEEEGMVSVTWEFI
;
A
#
# COMPACT_ATOMS: atom_id res chain seq x y z
N MET A 1 59.93 -2.64 41.43
CA MET A 1 60.21 -3.28 40.13
C MET A 1 59.43 -2.51 39.07
N LEU A 2 60.16 -1.90 38.13
CA LEU A 2 59.67 -0.97 37.12
C LEU A 2 58.82 -1.67 36.02
N PRO A 3 58.10 -0.90 35.19
CA PRO A 3 56.95 -1.33 34.37
C PRO A 3 57.36 -1.77 32.96
N SER A 4 56.53 -2.60 32.31
CA SER A 4 56.70 -2.90 30.88
C SER A 4 55.73 -2.06 30.05
N LEU A 5 56.26 -0.96 29.52
CA LEU A 5 55.78 -0.27 28.32
C LEU A 5 56.01 -1.18 27.09
N ALA A 6 55.02 -1.28 26.21
CA ALA A 6 55.22 -1.61 24.79
C ALA A 6 54.13 -0.88 23.99
N LEU A 7 54.42 0.34 23.54
CA LEU A 7 54.99 0.72 22.25
C LEU A 7 53.93 0.79 21.14
N ALA A 8 53.71 2.03 20.71
CA ALA A 8 52.85 2.43 19.62
C ALA A 8 53.28 1.81 18.29
N ALA A 9 52.31 1.34 17.50
CA ALA A 9 52.46 1.17 16.06
C ALA A 9 51.51 2.16 15.36
N LEU A 10 52.11 3.27 14.98
CA LEU A 10 51.56 4.31 14.13
C LEU A 10 51.40 3.72 12.71
N CYS A 11 50.18 3.41 12.27
CA CYS A 11 49.92 3.09 10.86
C CYS A 11 49.45 4.36 10.15
N VAL A 12 50.42 5.05 9.53
CA VAL A 12 50.20 6.17 8.61
C VAL A 12 50.26 5.64 7.18
N ALA A 13 49.32 6.14 6.36
CA ALA A 13 49.23 6.04 4.90
C ALA A 13 48.76 4.66 4.38
N LEU A 14 47.83 4.54 3.42
CA LEU A 14 47.55 5.36 2.25
C LEU A 14 46.04 5.35 1.94
N VAL A 15 45.47 6.54 1.73
CA VAL A 15 44.14 6.71 1.13
C VAL A 15 44.33 6.70 -0.39
N PRO A 16 43.68 5.79 -1.16
CA PRO A 16 43.66 5.93 -2.61
C PRO A 16 42.71 7.06 -3.01
N SER A 17 43.31 8.05 -3.64
CA SER A 17 42.70 9.17 -4.32
C SER A 17 41.72 8.75 -5.43
N SER A 18 40.64 9.53 -5.53
CA SER A 18 39.98 9.97 -6.77
C SER A 18 39.29 8.94 -7.66
N LEU A 19 38.00 8.76 -7.43
CA LEU A 19 37.01 8.58 -8.50
C LEU A 19 35.96 9.68 -8.35
N ALA A 20 36.19 10.79 -9.06
CA ALA A 20 35.22 11.86 -9.22
C ALA A 20 34.08 11.38 -10.12
N LEU A 21 32.86 11.38 -9.60
CA LEU A 21 31.63 11.26 -10.38
C LEU A 21 31.43 12.54 -11.19
N PRO A 22 31.00 12.48 -12.46
CA PRO A 22 30.67 13.67 -13.22
C PRO A 22 29.42 14.32 -12.62
N VAL A 23 29.60 15.54 -12.11
CA VAL A 23 28.51 16.46 -11.77
C VAL A 23 27.87 16.89 -13.09
N ALA A 24 26.62 16.47 -13.31
CA ALA A 24 25.78 17.01 -14.37
C ALA A 24 25.53 18.49 -14.06
N GLY A 25 26.16 19.37 -14.85
CA GLY A 25 25.90 20.81 -14.81
C GLY A 25 24.50 21.14 -15.34
N PRO A 26 23.94 22.31 -14.97
CA PRO A 26 22.63 22.74 -15.42
C PRO A 26 22.67 23.05 -16.92
N ALA A 27 21.72 22.49 -17.67
CA ALA A 27 21.49 22.84 -19.06
C ALA A 27 21.01 24.30 -19.14
N THR A 28 21.94 25.21 -19.44
CA THR A 28 21.59 26.56 -19.89
C THR A 28 21.12 26.45 -21.33
N LEU A 29 19.82 26.67 -21.55
CA LEU A 29 19.26 26.97 -22.86
C LEU A 29 19.86 28.30 -23.35
N ASP A 30 20.90 28.23 -24.17
CA ASP A 30 21.40 29.38 -24.92
C ASP A 30 20.49 29.59 -26.14
N LEU A 31 19.81 30.72 -26.16
CA LEU A 31 18.73 31.06 -27.08
C LEU A 31 19.22 31.76 -28.36
N ALA A 32 20.51 31.63 -28.71
CA ALA A 32 21.11 32.50 -29.73
C ALA A 32 21.99 31.78 -30.77
N ASN A 33 21.53 30.71 -31.44
CA ASN A 33 22.19 30.29 -32.69
C ASN A 33 21.34 29.46 -33.68
N TRP A 34 20.29 30.05 -34.25
CA TRP A 34 19.35 29.38 -35.17
C TRP A 34 19.80 29.30 -36.65
N ARG A 35 21.07 29.59 -36.97
CA ARG A 35 21.53 29.61 -38.37
C ARG A 35 22.81 28.84 -38.56
N SER A 36 22.68 27.54 -38.81
CA SER A 36 23.45 26.80 -39.84
C SER A 36 23.15 25.31 -39.72
N LEU A 37 22.18 24.81 -40.47
CA LEU A 37 22.08 23.40 -40.83
C LEU A 37 22.09 23.29 -42.38
N PRO A 38 22.85 22.33 -42.94
CA PRO A 38 23.04 22.19 -44.37
C PRO A 38 21.78 21.67 -45.10
N PRO A 39 21.61 21.99 -46.39
CA PRO A 39 20.51 21.51 -47.20
C PRO A 39 20.84 20.10 -47.70
N SER A 40 20.08 19.10 -47.28
CA SER A 40 20.04 17.81 -47.97
C SER A 40 18.62 17.29 -47.92
N LEU A 41 17.82 17.90 -48.79
CA LEU A 41 16.55 17.38 -49.24
C LEU A 41 16.78 16.30 -50.29
N THR A 42 15.85 15.34 -50.28
CA THR A 42 15.38 14.53 -51.41
C THR A 42 16.34 13.51 -51.98
N LEU A 43 16.10 12.24 -51.63
CA LEU A 43 15.64 11.20 -52.56
C LEU A 43 15.19 10.00 -51.71
N TYR A 44 13.91 9.94 -51.38
CA TYR A 44 13.29 8.68 -50.95
C TYR A 44 12.45 8.18 -52.12
N ASP A 45 12.99 7.15 -52.74
CA ASP A 45 12.50 6.47 -53.93
C ASP A 45 11.14 5.81 -53.67
N SER A 46 10.19 6.08 -54.54
CA SER A 46 8.85 5.52 -54.53
C SER A 46 8.82 4.25 -55.36
N THR A 47 9.23 3.12 -54.79
CA THR A 47 8.86 1.80 -55.32
C THR A 47 8.49 0.83 -54.19
N LEU A 48 7.18 0.68 -53.97
CA LEU A 48 6.59 -0.38 -53.15
C LEU A 48 6.74 -1.75 -53.85
N PRO A 49 7.23 -2.79 -53.15
CA PRO A 49 6.86 -4.16 -53.48
C PRO A 49 5.47 -4.44 -52.88
N THR A 50 4.53 -4.84 -53.74
CA THR A 50 3.24 -5.41 -53.35
C THR A 50 3.45 -6.74 -52.63
N HIS A 51 3.53 -6.70 -51.29
CA HIS A 51 3.43 -7.90 -50.47
C HIS A 51 1.95 -8.25 -50.27
N PRO A 52 1.50 -9.48 -50.56
CA PRO A 52 0.12 -9.88 -50.31
C PRO A 52 -0.17 -9.92 -48.82
N ASP A 53 -1.28 -9.30 -48.43
CA ASP A 53 -1.88 -9.33 -47.10
C ASP A 53 -2.14 -10.76 -46.62
N GLN A 54 -1.41 -11.16 -45.58
CA GLN A 54 -1.85 -12.18 -44.63
C GLN A 54 -2.08 -11.50 -43.29
N HIS A 55 -3.12 -10.66 -43.22
CA HIS A 55 -3.70 -10.26 -41.94
C HIS A 55 -4.31 -11.50 -41.29
N VAL A 56 -3.55 -12.14 -40.39
CA VAL A 56 -4.14 -13.01 -39.37
C VAL A 56 -5.00 -12.12 -38.49
N ARG A 57 -6.29 -12.06 -38.79
CA ARG A 57 -7.30 -11.45 -37.92
C ARG A 57 -7.40 -12.31 -36.67
N ILE A 58 -6.70 -11.93 -35.61
CA ILE A 58 -7.04 -12.38 -34.26
C ILE A 58 -8.42 -11.78 -33.98
N ALA A 59 -9.46 -12.60 -34.08
CA ALA A 59 -10.81 -12.21 -33.74
C ALA A 59 -10.82 -11.68 -32.30
N ALA A 60 -11.37 -10.49 -32.10
CA ALA A 60 -11.64 -9.98 -30.76
C ALA A 60 -12.50 -11.02 -30.03
N PRO A 61 -12.25 -11.28 -28.73
CA PRO A 61 -13.09 -12.17 -27.95
C PRO A 61 -14.55 -11.68 -28.01
N PRO A 62 -15.53 -12.60 -28.08
CA PRO A 62 -16.92 -12.21 -28.18
C PRO A 62 -17.30 -11.33 -26.98
N PRO A 63 -18.15 -10.29 -27.19
CA PRO A 63 -18.64 -9.49 -26.08
C PRO A 63 -19.34 -10.41 -25.07
N PRO A 64 -19.17 -10.17 -23.75
CA PRO A 64 -19.86 -10.96 -22.75
C PRO A 64 -21.39 -10.90 -23.00
N PRO A 65 -22.12 -11.99 -22.74
CA PRO A 65 -23.56 -12.02 -22.97
C PRO A 65 -24.23 -10.90 -22.15
N PRO A 66 -25.32 -10.28 -22.67
CA PRO A 66 -26.05 -9.27 -21.92
C PRO A 66 -26.62 -9.92 -20.65
N VAL A 67 -25.99 -9.65 -19.52
CA VAL A 67 -26.52 -10.04 -18.21
C VAL A 67 -27.78 -9.23 -18.04
N LYS A 68 -28.95 -9.88 -18.09
CA LYS A 68 -30.22 -9.27 -17.75
C LYS A 68 -30.10 -8.75 -16.32
N ARG A 69 -29.91 -7.44 -16.18
CA ARG A 69 -29.82 -6.75 -14.90
C ARG A 69 -31.14 -6.99 -14.18
N ALA A 70 -31.12 -7.86 -13.18
CA ALA A 70 -32.21 -7.98 -12.25
C ALA A 70 -32.44 -6.58 -11.62
N PRO A 71 -33.69 -6.17 -11.37
CA PRO A 71 -33.95 -4.87 -10.78
C PRO A 71 -33.19 -4.77 -9.46
N ALA A 72 -32.28 -3.80 -9.39
CA ALA A 72 -31.58 -3.45 -8.17
C ALA A 72 -32.64 -3.05 -7.14
N THR A 73 -32.94 -3.96 -6.22
CA THR A 73 -33.71 -3.61 -5.04
C THR A 73 -32.80 -2.71 -4.22
N VAL A 74 -33.12 -1.42 -4.23
CA VAL A 74 -32.47 -0.40 -3.40
C VAL A 74 -32.75 -0.76 -1.94
N ILE A 75 -31.87 -1.55 -1.33
CA ILE A 75 -31.82 -1.68 0.13
C ILE A 75 -31.17 -0.39 0.63
N ARG A 76 -32.00 0.57 1.07
CA ARG A 76 -31.52 1.68 1.90
C ARG A 76 -30.93 1.08 3.17
N ASN A 77 -29.65 1.34 3.43
CA ASN A 77 -28.82 0.85 4.53
C ASN A 77 -28.61 -0.69 4.61
N PRO A 78 -27.50 -1.22 4.07
CA PRO A 78 -26.87 -2.37 4.68
C PRO A 78 -25.98 -1.85 5.82
N LYS A 79 -26.48 -1.93 7.07
CA LYS A 79 -25.58 -2.05 8.21
C LYS A 79 -24.68 -3.24 7.91
N TYR A 80 -23.38 -3.02 7.79
CA TYR A 80 -22.38 -4.09 7.80
C TYR A 80 -22.62 -4.96 9.03
N VAL A 81 -23.04 -6.20 8.79
CA VAL A 81 -23.01 -7.27 9.78
C VAL A 81 -21.58 -7.81 9.74
N PRO A 82 -20.79 -7.71 10.81
CA PRO A 82 -19.48 -8.35 10.85
C PRO A 82 -19.68 -9.84 10.59
N ASN A 83 -19.10 -10.37 9.50
CA ASN A 83 -19.04 -11.80 9.29
C ASN A 83 -18.12 -12.41 10.36
N PRO A 84 -18.63 -13.18 11.33
CA PRO A 84 -17.81 -13.82 12.34
C PRO A 84 -17.28 -15.13 11.76
N LYS A 85 -16.33 -15.04 10.83
CA LYS A 85 -15.56 -16.21 10.42
C LYS A 85 -14.14 -15.83 10.04
N ALA A 86 -13.39 -15.42 11.07
CA ALA A 86 -11.96 -15.70 11.08
C ALA A 86 -11.80 -17.19 11.44
N PRO A 87 -11.30 -18.06 10.55
CA PRO A 87 -10.70 -19.30 10.99
C PRO A 87 -9.40 -18.94 11.71
N GLY A 88 -9.41 -19.09 13.03
CA GLY A 88 -8.20 -19.01 13.84
C GLY A 88 -7.20 -20.06 13.35
N PHE A 89 -6.09 -19.60 12.77
CA PHE A 89 -4.91 -20.42 12.64
C PHE A 89 -4.08 -20.23 13.91
N SER A 90 -4.13 -21.24 14.77
CA SER A 90 -3.19 -21.42 15.87
C SER A 90 -1.76 -21.47 15.33
N SER A 91 -1.00 -20.44 15.65
CA SER A 91 0.46 -20.45 15.60
C SER A 91 1.00 -21.59 16.48
N SER A 92 1.51 -22.64 15.86
CA SER A 92 2.31 -23.67 16.55
C SER A 92 3.78 -23.45 16.19
N LEU A 93 4.45 -22.57 16.94
CA LEU A 93 5.91 -22.50 17.01
C LEU A 93 6.34 -23.28 18.25
N ALA A 94 6.65 -24.57 18.05
CA ALA A 94 7.29 -25.39 19.06
C ALA A 94 8.82 -25.23 18.94
N ALA A 95 9.40 -24.46 19.85
CA ALA A 95 10.83 -24.52 20.15
C ALA A 95 11.03 -24.25 21.64
N ALA A 96 11.31 -25.32 22.40
CA ALA A 96 12.20 -25.30 23.57
C ALA A 96 12.22 -26.68 24.23
N LYS A 97 13.34 -27.40 24.08
CA LYS A 97 13.72 -28.50 24.97
C LYS A 97 14.94 -28.02 25.74
N SER A 98 14.77 -27.75 27.03
CA SER A 98 15.85 -27.94 28.00
C SER A 98 15.29 -28.06 29.41
N SER A 99 15.86 -29.01 30.13
CA SER A 99 15.46 -29.57 31.41
C SER A 99 16.20 -28.89 32.55
N SER A 100 15.52 -28.62 33.67
CA SER A 100 16.14 -28.72 34.99
C SER A 100 15.09 -28.81 36.11
N THR A 101 15.52 -29.46 37.19
CA THR A 101 14.75 -30.21 38.18
C THR A 101 14.64 -29.45 39.51
N THR A 102 13.62 -29.82 40.32
CA THR A 102 13.55 -29.74 41.82
C THR A 102 13.41 -28.33 42.41
N THR A 103 12.47 -28.01 43.30
CA THR A 103 12.29 -28.57 44.65
C THR A 103 11.03 -28.00 45.31
N THR A 104 10.35 -28.86 46.06
CA THR A 104 9.24 -28.61 46.98
C THR A 104 9.62 -27.72 48.16
N THR A 105 8.88 -26.64 48.41
CA THR A 105 8.76 -26.07 49.77
C THR A 105 7.38 -25.46 50.00
N ARG A 106 6.81 -25.83 51.16
CA ARG A 106 5.47 -25.55 51.65
C ARG A 106 5.44 -24.24 52.45
N SER A 107 4.23 -23.64 52.52
CA SER A 107 3.78 -22.60 53.47
C SER A 107 4.14 -21.18 53.02
N THR A 108 3.29 -20.15 53.06
CA THR A 108 2.29 -19.77 54.07
C THR A 108 1.20 -18.85 53.49
N THR A 109 -0.02 -19.02 53.98
CA THR A 109 -1.17 -18.12 53.90
C THR A 109 -0.85 -16.73 54.44
N THR A 110 -1.07 -15.67 53.65
CA THR A 110 -1.29 -14.31 54.18
C THR A 110 -2.34 -13.60 53.33
N THR A 111 -3.55 -13.57 53.86
CA THR A 111 -4.64 -12.66 53.51
C THR A 111 -4.16 -11.23 53.65
N MET A 112 -4.28 -10.39 52.61
CA MET A 112 -4.41 -8.95 52.81
C MET A 112 -4.96 -8.23 51.55
N SER A 113 -6.21 -7.82 51.71
CA SER A 113 -6.80 -6.54 51.31
C SER A 113 -6.68 -6.08 49.85
N THR A 114 -7.76 -6.38 49.13
CA THR A 114 -8.39 -5.50 48.14
C THR A 114 -8.32 -4.02 48.54
N ILE A 115 -7.53 -3.25 47.79
CA ILE A 115 -7.76 -1.82 47.61
C ILE A 115 -8.31 -1.67 46.20
N THR A 116 -9.65 -1.68 46.11
CA THR A 116 -10.36 -1.34 44.88
C THR A 116 -10.30 0.17 44.73
N THR A 117 -9.21 0.69 44.16
CA THR A 117 -9.15 2.08 43.74
C THR A 117 -10.06 2.21 42.52
N THR A 118 -11.29 2.68 42.72
CA THR A 118 -12.18 3.12 41.66
C THR A 118 -11.62 4.39 41.03
N THR A 119 -10.58 4.26 40.21
CA THR A 119 -10.27 5.26 39.21
C THR A 119 -11.37 5.16 38.15
N THR A 120 -12.34 6.08 38.22
CA THR A 120 -13.16 6.43 37.06
C THR A 120 -12.26 7.09 36.03
N THR A 121 -11.48 6.28 35.33
CA THR A 121 -10.82 6.68 34.10
C THR A 121 -11.96 6.80 33.09
N SER A 122 -12.49 8.01 32.93
CA SER A 122 -13.26 8.37 31.74
C SER A 122 -12.37 8.06 30.55
N ALA A 123 -12.58 6.90 29.93
CA ALA A 123 -11.87 6.49 28.75
C ALA A 123 -12.14 7.55 27.68
N ALA A 124 -11.16 8.44 27.47
CA ALA A 124 -11.19 9.35 26.35
C ALA A 124 -11.38 8.48 25.10
N LYS A 125 -12.50 8.67 24.40
CA LYS A 125 -12.75 7.98 23.14
C LYS A 125 -11.53 8.26 22.26
N PRO A 126 -10.85 7.23 21.72
CA PRO A 126 -9.72 7.47 20.84
C PRO A 126 -10.20 8.35 19.69
N THR A 127 -9.64 9.55 19.59
CA THR A 127 -9.93 10.48 18.50
C THR A 127 -9.23 9.93 17.27
N SER A 128 -9.94 9.17 16.45
CA SER A 128 -9.42 8.67 15.18
C SER A 128 -9.10 9.86 14.27
N THR A 129 -7.86 9.96 13.82
CA THR A 129 -7.46 10.96 12.81
C THR A 129 -8.26 10.74 11.53
N VAL A 130 -8.93 11.79 11.06
CA VAL A 130 -9.65 11.78 9.77
C VAL A 130 -8.76 12.45 8.72
N TYR A 131 -8.44 11.71 7.68
CA TYR A 131 -7.74 12.18 6.49
C TYR A 131 -8.74 12.88 5.58
N LYS A 132 -8.43 14.12 5.17
CA LYS A 132 -9.31 15.01 4.41
C LYS A 132 -8.58 15.57 3.19
N GLY A 133 -9.31 15.91 2.14
CA GLY A 133 -8.72 16.43 0.89
C GLY A 133 -8.11 15.34 0.00
N GLY A 134 -8.49 14.09 0.24
CA GLY A 134 -8.07 12.94 -0.54
C GLY A 134 -9.02 12.61 -1.68
N TRP A 135 -8.52 11.80 -2.60
CA TRP A 135 -9.29 11.21 -3.69
C TRP A 135 -9.32 9.70 -3.54
N ALA A 136 -10.43 9.08 -3.93
CA ALA A 136 -10.52 7.64 -4.11
C ALA A 136 -10.47 7.31 -5.60
N THR A 137 -9.64 6.34 -5.97
CA THR A 137 -9.64 5.65 -7.28
C THR A 137 -9.89 4.17 -7.07
N PHE A 138 -9.77 3.37 -8.13
CA PHE A 138 -9.82 1.92 -8.01
C PHE A 138 -8.73 1.17 -8.77
N TYR A 139 -8.46 -0.05 -8.29
CA TYR A 139 -7.56 -1.01 -8.92
C TYR A 139 -8.10 -2.45 -8.84
N TYR A 140 -7.44 -3.34 -9.58
CA TYR A 140 -7.61 -4.78 -9.53
C TYR A 140 -6.31 -5.41 -9.02
N GLN A 141 -6.41 -6.37 -8.10
CA GLN A 141 -5.29 -7.22 -7.69
C GLN A 141 -4.76 -8.04 -8.87
N GLY A 142 -5.66 -8.47 -9.77
CA GLY A 142 -5.29 -9.18 -10.99
C GLY A 142 -4.55 -10.49 -10.73
N GLY A 143 -4.82 -11.15 -9.61
CA GLY A 143 -4.10 -12.37 -9.21
C GLY A 143 -2.65 -12.11 -8.82
N ASN A 144 -2.36 -11.00 -8.15
CA ASN A 144 -1.08 -10.73 -7.49
C ASN A 144 -1.30 -10.47 -6.00
N PRO A 145 -0.29 -10.73 -5.13
CA PRO A 145 -0.34 -10.27 -3.76
C PRO A 145 -0.14 -8.75 -3.69
N GLY A 146 -0.84 -8.09 -2.78
CA GLY A 146 -0.55 -6.68 -2.47
C GLY A 146 0.76 -6.54 -1.68
N HIS A 147 1.22 -5.31 -1.45
CA HIS A 147 2.43 -5.00 -0.68
C HIS A 147 2.40 -5.55 0.75
N CYS A 148 1.21 -5.85 1.31
CA CYS A 148 1.09 -6.56 2.59
C CYS A 148 1.49 -8.04 2.52
N GLY A 149 1.81 -8.57 1.34
CA GLY A 149 2.29 -9.94 1.11
C GLY A 149 1.18 -11.00 1.04
N TRP A 150 -0.09 -10.60 1.02
CA TRP A 150 -1.23 -11.51 0.97
C TRP A 150 -1.94 -11.49 -0.37
N TRP A 151 -2.46 -12.64 -0.75
CA TRP A 151 -3.36 -12.78 -1.89
C TRP A 151 -4.77 -12.35 -1.47
N LYS A 152 -5.33 -11.43 -2.25
CA LYS A 152 -6.71 -10.96 -2.13
C LYS A 152 -7.38 -11.02 -3.48
N GLN A 153 -8.68 -11.25 -3.48
CA GLN A 153 -9.49 -11.27 -4.67
C GLN A 153 -9.90 -9.84 -5.05
N ASP A 154 -10.19 -9.61 -6.33
CA ASP A 154 -10.76 -8.34 -6.80
C ASP A 154 -12.14 -8.03 -6.18
N THR A 155 -12.76 -9.05 -5.58
CA THR A 155 -14.03 -9.00 -4.85
C THR A 155 -13.87 -8.78 -3.34
N ASP A 156 -12.65 -8.73 -2.81
CA ASP A 156 -12.42 -8.39 -1.42
C ASP A 156 -12.47 -6.87 -1.23
N TYR A 157 -13.13 -6.40 -0.16
CA TYR A 157 -13.12 -4.98 0.20
C TYR A 157 -11.76 -4.60 0.80
N ILE A 158 -10.84 -4.23 -0.07
CA ILE A 158 -9.48 -3.82 0.28
C ILE A 158 -9.13 -2.43 -0.25
N VAL A 159 -8.09 -1.84 0.34
CA VAL A 159 -7.50 -0.56 -0.07
C VAL A 159 -5.98 -0.65 -0.11
N ALA A 160 -5.39 0.16 -0.99
CA ALA A 160 -4.00 0.52 -1.01
C ALA A 160 -3.83 1.90 -0.38
N LEU A 161 -2.99 1.99 0.65
CA LEU A 161 -2.68 3.26 1.31
C LEU A 161 -1.54 3.98 0.59
N PRO A 162 -1.48 5.33 0.64
CA PRO A 162 -0.33 6.06 0.13
C PRO A 162 0.92 5.65 0.89
N THR A 163 2.06 5.49 0.22
CA THR A 163 3.28 4.88 0.77
C THR A 163 3.69 5.43 2.14
N LYS A 164 3.52 6.75 2.35
CA LYS A 164 3.79 7.41 3.63
C LYS A 164 2.96 6.84 4.77
N THR A 165 1.66 6.66 4.55
CA THR A 165 0.71 6.15 5.57
C THR A 165 0.67 4.63 5.60
N TYR A 166 0.98 3.96 4.50
CA TYR A 166 1.26 2.53 4.48
C TYR A 166 2.40 2.17 5.45
N ALA A 167 3.41 3.04 5.55
CA ALA A 167 4.49 2.99 6.54
C ALA A 167 5.16 1.61 6.62
N ASN A 168 5.63 1.12 5.46
CA ASN A 168 6.27 -0.20 5.31
C ASN A 168 5.43 -1.36 5.86
N GLY A 169 4.11 -1.27 5.75
CA GLY A 169 3.18 -2.32 6.17
C GLY A 169 2.76 -2.25 7.63
N ALA A 170 3.13 -1.21 8.37
CA ALA A 170 2.70 -1.01 9.77
C ALA A 170 1.17 -0.91 9.94
N HIS A 171 0.44 -0.72 8.84
CA HIS A 171 -1.01 -0.65 8.81
C HIS A 171 -1.68 -1.82 8.07
N CYS A 172 -0.93 -2.82 7.61
CA CYS A 172 -1.51 -4.01 7.00
C CYS A 172 -2.51 -4.71 7.92
N GLY A 173 -3.65 -5.11 7.37
CA GLY A 173 -4.74 -5.77 8.12
C GLY A 173 -5.58 -4.84 9.00
N LYS A 174 -5.22 -3.55 9.11
CA LYS A 174 -6.11 -2.56 9.72
C LYS A 174 -7.26 -2.24 8.78
N TYR A 175 -8.35 -1.75 9.35
CA TYR A 175 -9.51 -1.31 8.59
C TYR A 175 -9.56 0.21 8.51
N VAL A 176 -10.05 0.69 7.38
CA VAL A 176 -10.42 2.09 7.20
C VAL A 176 -11.88 2.18 6.82
N ARG A 177 -12.51 3.28 7.22
CA ARG A 177 -13.79 3.71 6.66
C ARG A 177 -13.50 4.84 5.69
N VAL A 178 -13.92 4.65 4.44
CA VAL A 178 -13.83 5.66 3.38
C VAL A 178 -15.23 6.23 3.20
N THR A 179 -15.36 7.55 3.18
CA THR A 179 -16.63 8.27 3.04
C THR A 179 -16.52 9.24 1.88
N ARG A 180 -17.45 9.13 0.92
CA ARG A 180 -17.54 10.05 -0.22
C ARG A 180 -18.05 11.42 0.25
N VAL A 181 -17.36 12.48 -0.13
CA VAL A 181 -17.68 13.84 0.34
C VAL A 181 -19.01 14.32 -0.21
N SER A 182 -19.34 14.00 -1.47
CA SER A 182 -20.54 14.53 -2.14
C SER A 182 -21.83 13.83 -1.71
N SER A 183 -21.82 12.51 -1.50
CA SER A 183 -23.03 11.72 -1.15
C SER A 183 -23.12 11.35 0.33
N GLY A 184 -22.00 11.33 1.05
CA GLY A 184 -21.92 10.79 2.42
C GLY A 184 -21.96 9.27 2.49
N GLU A 185 -21.97 8.57 1.35
CA GLU A 185 -21.88 7.11 1.30
C GLU A 185 -20.52 6.66 1.81
N SER A 186 -20.49 5.52 2.50
CA SER A 186 -19.26 5.03 3.13
C SER A 186 -19.12 3.53 2.98
N VAL A 187 -17.86 3.10 2.97
CA VAL A 187 -17.47 1.69 2.90
C VAL A 187 -16.33 1.43 3.86
N VAL A 188 -16.33 0.25 4.47
CA VAL A 188 -15.24 -0.25 5.29
C VAL A 188 -14.44 -1.23 4.47
N ALA A 189 -13.12 -1.05 4.46
CA ALA A 189 -12.21 -1.90 3.70
C ALA A 189 -10.89 -2.11 4.45
N MET A 190 -10.24 -3.23 4.20
CA MET A 190 -8.99 -3.62 4.84
C MET A 190 -7.79 -3.08 4.06
N VAL A 191 -6.79 -2.58 4.78
CA VAL A 191 -5.50 -2.23 4.20
C VAL A 191 -4.76 -3.50 3.77
N ALA A 192 -4.56 -3.64 2.47
CA ALA A 192 -3.90 -4.81 1.87
C ALA A 192 -2.73 -4.46 0.94
N ASP A 193 -2.57 -3.18 0.61
CA ASP A 193 -1.58 -2.76 -0.38
C ASP A 193 -1.02 -1.34 -0.11
N SER A 194 0.00 -0.97 -0.88
CA SER A 194 0.62 0.35 -0.92
C SER A 194 0.43 0.97 -2.31
N CYS A 195 0.14 2.26 -2.34
CA CYS A 195 -0.10 3.05 -3.54
C CYS A 195 0.93 4.19 -3.64
N PRO A 196 2.08 3.98 -4.31
CA PRO A 196 3.08 5.02 -4.50
C PRO A 196 2.63 6.13 -5.46
N SER A 197 1.68 5.83 -6.35
CA SER A 197 1.13 6.73 -7.36
C SER A 197 -0.14 7.45 -6.92
N CYS A 198 -0.55 7.31 -5.67
CA CYS A 198 -1.74 8.00 -5.15
C CYS A 198 -1.55 9.52 -5.27
N VAL A 199 -2.63 10.22 -5.65
CA VAL A 199 -2.61 11.65 -6.01
C VAL A 199 -1.94 12.52 -4.94
N ASN A 200 -2.20 12.21 -3.66
CA ASN A 200 -1.57 12.83 -2.51
C ASN A 200 -1.56 11.86 -1.31
N ASN A 201 -1.03 12.29 -0.16
CA ASN A 201 -0.90 11.46 1.04
C ASN A 201 -2.24 11.18 1.75
N GLU A 202 -3.30 11.85 1.31
CA GLU A 202 -4.66 11.71 1.83
C GLU A 202 -5.54 10.91 0.86
N SER A 203 -5.04 10.56 -0.32
CA SER A 203 -5.75 9.77 -1.33
C SER A 203 -5.62 8.28 -1.04
N ILE A 204 -6.58 7.49 -1.51
CA ILE A 204 -6.67 6.06 -1.27
C ILE A 204 -7.06 5.35 -2.57
N ASP A 205 -6.44 4.21 -2.87
CA ASP A 205 -6.79 3.43 -4.05
C ASP A 205 -7.53 2.16 -3.62
N MET A 206 -8.75 1.97 -4.09
CA MET A 206 -9.66 0.98 -3.54
C MET A 206 -9.78 -0.22 -4.49
N SER A 207 -10.03 -1.41 -3.97
CA SER A 207 -10.53 -2.50 -4.84
C SER A 207 -11.76 -2.05 -5.62
N TYR A 208 -11.93 -2.53 -6.85
CA TYR A 208 -13.07 -2.20 -7.69
C TYR A 208 -14.42 -2.33 -6.96
N VAL A 209 -14.63 -3.42 -6.22
CA VAL A 209 -15.88 -3.63 -5.45
C VAL A 209 -16.06 -2.66 -4.29
N ALA A 210 -14.97 -2.20 -3.67
CA ALA A 210 -15.05 -1.19 -2.63
C ALA A 210 -15.37 0.18 -3.23
N PHE A 211 -14.71 0.56 -4.33
CA PHE A 211 -14.97 1.84 -5.00
C PHE A 211 -16.39 1.93 -5.52
N THR A 212 -16.85 0.88 -6.19
CA THR A 212 -18.21 0.81 -6.78
C THR A 212 -19.34 0.74 -5.76
N SER A 213 -19.01 0.64 -4.46
CA SER A 213 -19.99 0.75 -3.37
C SER A 213 -20.29 2.20 -2.95
N ILE A 214 -19.47 3.17 -3.36
CA ILE A 214 -19.64 4.60 -3.05
C ILE A 214 -19.59 5.52 -4.29
N ALA A 215 -19.19 4.99 -5.44
CA ALA A 215 -19.07 5.70 -6.71
C ALA A 215 -19.39 4.78 -7.89
N THR A 216 -19.56 5.33 -9.09
CA THR A 216 -19.66 4.50 -10.31
C THR A 216 -18.30 4.41 -10.99
N GLU A 217 -18.07 3.34 -11.75
CA GLU A 217 -16.81 3.13 -12.49
C GLU A 217 -16.50 4.30 -13.44
N GLU A 218 -17.54 4.86 -14.07
CA GLU A 218 -17.43 5.96 -15.03
C GLU A 218 -16.92 7.26 -14.38
N GLU A 219 -17.11 7.43 -13.07
CA GLU A 219 -16.57 8.59 -12.36
C GLU A 219 -15.05 8.51 -12.25
N GLY A 220 -14.47 7.30 -12.19
CA GLY A 220 -13.04 7.02 -12.16
C GLY A 220 -12.31 7.46 -10.89
N MET A 221 -12.67 8.62 -10.35
CA MET A 221 -12.06 9.24 -9.17
C MET A 221 -13.06 10.16 -8.48
N VAL A 222 -13.21 10.02 -7.16
CA VAL A 222 -14.13 10.86 -6.37
C VAL A 222 -13.45 11.43 -5.12
N SER A 223 -13.92 12.58 -4.63
CA SER A 223 -13.40 13.16 -3.40
C SER A 223 -13.89 12.41 -2.16
N VAL A 224 -12.98 12.11 -1.24
CA VAL A 224 -13.26 11.30 -0.04
C VAL A 224 -12.61 11.87 1.21
N THR A 225 -13.16 11.48 2.35
CA THR A 225 -12.46 11.45 3.64
C THR A 225 -12.34 10.03 4.11
N TRP A 226 -11.33 9.71 4.90
CA TRP A 226 -11.22 8.38 5.50
C TRP A 226 -10.53 8.41 6.86
N GLU A 227 -10.71 7.35 7.62
CA GLU A 227 -10.11 7.18 8.93
C GLU A 227 -9.84 5.72 9.23
N PHE A 228 -8.84 5.46 10.07
CA PHE A 228 -8.66 4.14 10.69
C PHE A 228 -9.76 3.87 11.72
N ILE A 229 -10.23 2.61 11.79
CA ILE A 229 -11.32 2.18 12.67
C ILE A 229 -10.96 0.96 13.51
#